data_AF-A0A410PWZ3-F1
#
_entry.id   AF-A0A410PWZ3-F1
#
_cell.length_a   1.000
_cell.length_b   1.000
_cell.length_c   1.000
_cell.angle_alpha   90.00
_cell.angle_beta   90.00
_cell.angle_gamma   90.00
#
_symmetry.space_group_name_H-M   'P 1'
#
loop_
_entity.id
_entity.type
_entity.pdbx_description
1 polymer ?
#
loop_
_entity_poly.entity_id
_entity_poly.type
_entity_poly.pdbx_seq_one_letter_code
_entity_poly.pdbx_strand_id
1 'polypeptide(L)'
;MNKHIEKATLKIIERMEKNRHEYNEAKEWLDDTGYDRYYKKMERLDAEYEELKNFINPEPEGATAAELIELDRLRRTLKDVKSKVFYMECDFPSSSHLIGLKDLLRDV
;
A
#
# COMPACT_ATOMS: atom_id res chain seq x y z
N MET A 1 -13.92 -1.53 3.83
CA MET A 1 -13.45 -2.45 2.77
C MET A 1 -14.26 -3.75 2.83
N ASN A 2 -14.45 -4.43 1.71
CA ASN A 2 -15.20 -5.69 1.65
C ASN A 2 -14.35 -6.83 2.23
N LYS A 3 -14.84 -7.63 3.20
CA LYS A 3 -14.06 -8.68 3.90
C LYS A 3 -13.36 -9.68 2.97
N HIS A 4 -13.94 -9.92 1.80
CA HIS A 4 -13.36 -10.80 0.78
C HIS A 4 -12.11 -10.19 0.12
N ILE A 5 -12.08 -8.87 -0.06
CA ILE A 5 -10.95 -8.14 -0.61
C ILE A 5 -9.79 -8.15 0.40
N GLU A 6 -10.07 -7.88 1.68
CA GLU A 6 -9.05 -7.94 2.75
C GLU A 6 -8.42 -9.33 2.88
N LYS A 7 -9.22 -10.39 2.76
CA LYS A 7 -8.70 -11.76 2.80
C LYS A 7 -7.83 -12.09 1.58
N ALA A 8 -8.15 -11.53 0.41
CA ALA A 8 -7.36 -11.70 -0.80
C ALA A 8 -6.03 -10.94 -0.70
N THR A 9 -6.05 -9.69 -0.22
CA THR A 9 -4.83 -8.89 -0.06
C THR A 9 -3.86 -9.52 0.95
N LEU A 10 -4.36 -10.03 2.08
CA LEU A 10 -3.53 -10.73 3.07
C LEU A 10 -2.81 -11.95 2.48
N LYS A 11 -3.51 -12.77 1.69
CA LYS A 11 -2.89 -13.93 1.02
C LYS A 11 -1.79 -13.54 0.03
N ILE A 12 -1.95 -12.38 -0.62
CA ILE A 12 -0.96 -11.89 -1.57
C ILE A 12 0.27 -11.37 -0.81
N ILE A 13 0.08 -10.67 0.31
CA ILE A 13 1.17 -10.23 1.20
C ILE A 13 1.96 -11.45 1.73
N GLU A 14 1.28 -12.48 2.24
CA GLU A 14 1.93 -13.73 2.68
C GLU A 14 2.77 -14.37 1.56
N ARG A 15 2.26 -14.34 0.33
CA ARG A 15 2.98 -14.89 -0.83
C ARG A 15 4.18 -14.04 -1.23
N MET A 16 4.09 -12.73 -1.10
CA MET A 16 5.23 -11.80 -1.31
C MET A 16 6.33 -12.01 -0.28
N GLU A 17 5.98 -12.21 1.00
CA GLU A 17 6.94 -12.53 2.06
C GLU A 17 7.67 -13.83 1.79
N LYS A 18 6.93 -14.88 1.39
CA LYS A 18 7.52 -16.16 1.01
C LYS A 18 8.47 -16.04 -0.18
N ASN A 19 8.08 -15.27 -1.20
CA ASN A 19 8.93 -15.01 -2.36
C ASN A 19 10.25 -14.34 -1.94
N ARG A 20 10.20 -13.32 -1.07
CA ARG A 20 11.40 -12.66 -0.54
C ARG A 20 12.30 -13.60 0.26
N HIS A 21 11.73 -14.53 1.02
CA HIS A 21 12.50 -15.56 1.70
C HIS A 21 13.25 -16.45 0.70
N GLU A 22 12.55 -16.98 -0.31
CA GLU A 22 13.15 -17.84 -1.34
C GLU A 22 14.22 -17.10 -2.18
N TYR A 23 14.06 -15.79 -2.35
CA TYR A 23 15.03 -14.92 -3.02
C TYR A 23 16.31 -14.80 -2.19
N ASN A 24 16.17 -14.53 -0.88
CA ASN A 24 17.32 -14.42 0.02
C ASN A 24 18.09 -15.74 0.12
N GLU A 25 17.39 -16.87 0.21
CA GLU A 25 18.03 -18.19 0.15
C GLU A 25 18.79 -18.36 -1.18
N ALA A 26 18.16 -18.04 -2.31
CA ALA A 26 18.82 -18.16 -3.62
C ALA A 26 20.06 -17.27 -3.71
N LYS A 27 20.01 -16.07 -3.11
CA LYS A 27 21.15 -15.17 -3.01
C LYS A 27 22.29 -15.76 -2.18
N GLU A 28 21.99 -16.31 -1.01
CA GLU A 28 23.00 -16.98 -0.17
C GLU A 28 23.68 -18.13 -0.93
N TRP A 29 22.89 -18.93 -1.64
CA TRP A 29 23.44 -20.01 -2.48
C TRP A 29 24.26 -19.49 -3.67
N LEU A 30 23.86 -18.36 -4.27
CA LEU A 30 24.62 -17.72 -5.34
C LEU A 30 25.95 -17.19 -4.80
N ASP A 31 25.95 -16.56 -3.62
CA ASP A 31 27.14 -16.02 -2.98
C ASP A 31 28.11 -17.14 -2.57
N ASP A 32 27.59 -18.30 -2.14
CA ASP A 32 28.39 -19.48 -1.74
C ASP A 32 28.93 -20.27 -2.95
N THR A 33 28.11 -20.48 -3.99
CA THR A 33 28.45 -21.39 -5.11
C THR A 33 28.79 -20.70 -6.42
N GLY A 34 28.37 -19.45 -6.61
CA GLY A 34 28.51 -18.70 -7.87
C GLY A 34 27.68 -19.26 -9.03
N TYR A 35 26.78 -20.22 -8.80
CA TYR A 35 26.04 -20.86 -9.89
C TYR A 35 24.94 -19.97 -10.47
N ASP A 36 25.03 -19.71 -11.77
CA ASP A 36 24.08 -18.95 -12.59
C ASP A 36 22.61 -19.39 -12.44
N ARG A 37 22.36 -20.65 -12.06
CA ARG A 37 21.01 -21.15 -11.77
C ARG A 37 20.31 -20.37 -10.66
N TYR A 38 21.06 -19.91 -9.65
CA TYR A 38 20.52 -19.17 -8.52
C TYR A 38 20.23 -17.72 -8.90
N TYR A 39 21.06 -17.13 -9.77
CA TYR A 39 20.79 -15.84 -10.38
C TYR A 39 19.48 -15.85 -11.19
N LYS A 40 19.29 -16.86 -12.05
CA LYS A 40 18.01 -17.03 -12.79
C LYS A 40 16.81 -17.27 -11.88
N LYS A 41 17.01 -17.96 -10.76
CA LYS A 41 15.96 -18.13 -9.74
C LYS A 41 15.60 -16.78 -9.10
N MET A 42 16.59 -15.96 -8.77
CA MET A 42 16.40 -14.62 -8.22
C MET A 42 15.64 -13.71 -9.21
N GLU A 43 16.03 -13.67 -10.48
CA GLU A 43 15.31 -12.89 -11.51
C GLU A 43 13.84 -13.26 -11.62
N ARG A 44 13.53 -14.57 -11.62
CA ARG A 44 12.15 -15.05 -11.66
C ARG A 44 11.36 -14.62 -10.42
N LEU A 45 11.97 -14.75 -9.24
CA LEU A 45 11.33 -14.37 -7.98
C LEU A 45 11.07 -12.86 -7.91
N ASP A 46 12.00 -12.02 -8.36
CA ASP A 46 11.79 -10.57 -8.44
C ASP A 46 10.66 -10.20 -9.41
N ALA A 47 10.59 -10.85 -10.58
CA ALA A 47 9.49 -10.63 -11.53
C ALA A 47 8.12 -10.98 -10.90
N GLU A 48 8.03 -12.15 -10.25
CA GLU A 48 6.82 -12.57 -9.53
C GLU A 48 6.47 -11.59 -8.40
N TYR A 49 7.46 -11.06 -7.68
CA TYR A 49 7.24 -10.10 -6.60
C TYR A 49 6.65 -8.79 -7.11
N GLU A 50 7.18 -8.25 -8.21
CA GLU A 50 6.66 -7.01 -8.80
C GLU A 50 5.26 -7.20 -9.39
N GLU A 51 4.93 -8.37 -9.97
CA GLU A 51 3.56 -8.68 -10.39
C GLU A 51 2.57 -8.68 -9.20
N LEU A 52 2.93 -9.31 -8.09
CA LEU A 52 2.08 -9.33 -6.88
C LEU A 52 1.96 -7.95 -6.24
N LYS A 53 3.03 -7.16 -6.25
CA LYS A 53 3.05 -5.79 -5.75
C LYS A 53 2.13 -4.88 -6.57
N ASN A 54 2.19 -4.97 -7.90
CA ASN A 54 1.32 -4.24 -8.82
C ASN A 54 -0.15 -4.66 -8.68
N PHE A 55 -0.43 -5.90 -8.27
CA PHE A 55 -1.79 -6.32 -8.01
C PHE A 55 -2.38 -5.67 -6.74
N ILE A 56 -1.60 -5.55 -5.67
CA ILE A 56 -2.05 -4.93 -4.40
C ILE A 56 -2.13 -3.41 -4.53
N ASN A 57 -1.08 -2.83 -5.05
CA ASN A 57 -0.95 -1.41 -5.29
C ASN A 57 -0.74 -1.26 -6.79
N PRO A 58 -1.80 -1.25 -7.60
CA PRO A 58 -1.66 -0.86 -8.99
C PRO A 58 -1.03 0.53 -8.96
N GLU A 59 0.23 0.62 -9.38
CA GLU A 59 0.79 1.92 -9.70
C GLU A 59 -0.20 2.52 -10.70
N PRO A 60 -0.70 3.74 -10.47
CA PRO A 60 -1.55 4.40 -11.45
C PRO A 60 -0.75 4.45 -12.76
N GLU A 61 -1.15 3.65 -13.74
CA GLU A 61 -0.48 3.61 -15.04
C GLU A 61 -0.41 5.04 -15.58
N GLY A 62 0.81 5.61 -15.62
CA GLY A 62 1.05 6.96 -16.11
C GLY A 62 1.07 8.10 -15.09
N ALA A 63 0.94 7.86 -13.77
CA ALA A 63 1.16 8.95 -12.82
C ALA A 63 2.65 9.24 -12.66
N THR A 64 3.00 10.49 -12.90
CA THR A 64 4.33 11.03 -12.67
C THR A 64 4.66 11.04 -11.17
N ALA A 65 5.95 10.97 -10.82
CA ALA A 65 6.39 11.07 -9.42
C ALA A 65 5.85 12.33 -8.71
N ALA A 66 5.62 13.41 -9.46
CA ALA A 66 5.00 14.63 -8.95
C ALA A 66 3.54 14.42 -8.51
N GLU A 67 2.75 13.67 -9.29
CA GLU A 67 1.35 13.37 -8.96
C GLU A 67 1.24 12.45 -7.74
N LEU A 68 2.16 11.51 -7.57
CA LEU A 68 2.23 10.68 -6.35
C LEU A 68 2.56 11.52 -5.11
N ILE A 69 3.52 12.44 -5.20
CA ILE A 69 3.86 13.37 -4.11
C ILE A 69 2.67 14.26 -3.76
N GLU A 70 1.96 14.77 -4.76
CA GLU A 70 0.76 15.59 -4.53
C GLU A 70 -0.40 14.79 -3.93
N LEU A 71 -0.63 13.55 -4.37
CA LEU A 71 -1.60 12.67 -3.73
C LEU A 71 -1.28 12.44 -2.25
N ASP A 72 -0.02 12.23 -1.92
CA ASP A 72 0.43 12.04 -0.54
C ASP A 72 0.25 13.32 0.31
N ARG A 73 0.52 14.49 -0.27
CA ARG A 73 0.21 15.79 0.35
C ARG A 73 -1.28 15.94 0.60
N LEU A 74 -2.12 15.68 -0.41
CA LEU A 74 -3.58 15.78 -0.29
C LEU A 74 -4.12 14.84 0.79
N ARG A 75 -3.61 13.61 0.87
CA ARG A 75 -3.96 12.65 1.94
C ARG A 75 -3.62 13.16 3.33
N ARG A 76 -2.43 13.74 3.52
CA ARG A 76 -2.04 14.36 4.81
C ARG A 76 -2.96 15.52 5.17
N THR A 77 -3.22 16.39 4.20
CA THR A 77 -4.09 17.55 4.37
C THR A 77 -5.51 17.14 4.77
N LEU A 78 -6.06 16.08 4.15
CA LEU A 78 -7.36 15.53 4.49
C LEU A 78 -7.41 14.95 5.91
N LYS A 79 -6.35 14.27 6.37
CA LYS A 79 -6.24 13.81 7.76
C LYS A 79 -6.21 14.97 8.76
N ASP A 80 -5.49 16.03 8.43
CA ASP A 80 -5.44 17.23 9.26
C ASP A 80 -6.82 17.92 9.34
N VAL A 81 -7.53 18.01 8.22
CA VAL A 81 -8.90 18.53 8.18
C VAL A 81 -9.85 17.67 9.00
N LYS A 82 -9.79 16.34 8.87
CA LYS A 82 -10.58 15.41 9.70
C LYS A 82 -10.34 15.63 11.20
N SER A 83 -9.08 15.79 11.57
CA SER A 83 -8.70 16.05 12.97
C SER A 83 -9.27 17.39 13.46
N LYS A 84 -9.23 18.45 12.64
CA LYS A 84 -9.83 19.75 12.98
C LYS A 84 -11.35 19.67 13.10
N VAL A 85 -12.04 18.97 12.19
CA VAL A 85 -13.49 18.76 12.25
C VAL A 85 -13.90 18.01 13.51
N PHE A 86 -13.10 17.03 13.95
CA PHE A 86 -13.31 16.35 15.22
C PHE A 86 -13.28 17.31 16.41
N TYR A 87 -12.31 18.22 16.47
CA TYR A 87 -12.26 19.22 17.54
C TYR A 87 -13.41 20.24 17.46
N MET A 88 -13.81 20.64 16.25
CA MET A 88 -14.98 21.50 16.06
C MET A 88 -16.27 20.88 16.60
N GLU A 89 -16.42 19.56 16.55
CA GLU A 89 -17.57 18.87 17.17
C GLU A 89 -17.61 19.04 18.70
N CYS A 90 -16.45 19.11 19.33
CA CYS A 90 -16.36 19.32 20.78
C CYS A 90 -16.70 20.76 21.16
N ASP A 91 -16.35 21.73 20.30
CA ASP A 91 -16.46 23.16 20.60
C ASP A 91 -17.80 23.77 20.14
N PHE A 92 -18.47 23.17 19.13
CA PHE A 92 -19.70 23.69 18.55
C PHE A 92 -20.89 22.74 18.72
N PRO A 93 -22.12 23.26 18.92
CA PRO A 93 -23.32 22.44 18.94
C PRO A 93 -23.50 21.71 17.59
N SER A 94 -24.03 20.49 17.67
CA SER A 94 -24.28 19.66 16.48
C SER A 94 -25.16 20.40 15.47
N SER A 95 -24.60 20.67 14.30
CA SER A 95 -25.31 21.28 13.17
C SER A 95 -25.32 20.32 11.98
N SER A 96 -26.30 20.50 11.09
CA SER A 96 -26.39 19.70 9.85
C SER A 96 -25.12 19.76 9.00
N HIS A 97 -24.41 20.90 9.03
CA HIS A 97 -23.18 21.11 8.28
C HIS A 97 -22.01 20.34 8.89
N LEU A 98 -21.93 20.28 10.22
CA LEU A 98 -20.91 19.54 10.94
C LEU A 98 -21.11 18.02 10.79
N ILE A 99 -22.37 17.57 10.79
CA ILE A 99 -22.73 16.19 10.48
C ILE A 99 -22.36 15.84 9.03
N GLY A 100 -22.69 16.70 8.06
CA GLY A 100 -22.33 16.49 6.65
C GLY A 100 -20.81 16.44 6.43
N LEU A 101 -20.03 17.28 7.11
CA LEU A 101 -18.57 17.23 7.10
C LEU A 101 -18.02 15.92 7.66
N LYS A 102 -18.62 15.39 8.74
CA LYS A 102 -18.23 14.09 9.30
C LYS A 102 -18.51 12.94 8.34
N ASP A 103 -19.66 12.96 7.68
CA ASP A 103 -20.02 11.92 6.72
C ASP A 103 -19.07 11.94 5.51
N LEU A 104 -18.71 13.12 5.01
CA LEU A 104 -17.73 13.27 3.92
C LEU A 104 -16.33 12.77 4.31
N LEU A 105 -15.93 12.95 5.57
CA LEU A 105 -14.60 12.58 6.06
C LEU A 105 -14.57 11.20 6.74
N ARG A 106 -15.66 10.42 6.65
CA ARG A 106 -15.80 9.15 7.37
C ARG A 106 -14.74 8.13 6.95
N ASP A 107 -14.51 8.02 5.65
CA ASP A 107 -13.64 7.02 5.01
C ASP A 107 -12.20 7.53 4.74
N VAL A 108 -11.90 8.77 5.14
CA VAL A 108 -10.56 9.39 5.13
C VAL A 108 -9.71 8.90 6.30
#